data_AF-A0A364XZG1-F1
#
_entry.id   AF-A0A364XZG1-F1
#
_cell.length_a   1.000
_cell.length_b   1.000
_cell.length_c   1.000
_cell.angle_alpha   90.00
_cell.angle_beta   90.00
_cell.angle_gamma   90.00
#
_symmetry.space_group_name_H-M   'P 1'
#
loop_
_entity.id
_entity.type
_entity.pdbx_description
1 polymer ?
#
loop_
_entity_poly.entity_id
_entity_poly.type
_entity_poly.pdbx_seq_one_letter_code
_entity_poly.pdbx_strand_id
1 'polypeptide(L)'
;MRTIRLFALVGIFLVLYTLKPTNAQAQINALGHPNYVVIGAFSIHNNATRFVSHAHNDLNMPARFELNTDRNLYYVYVMSTADKSQAISIAKRLRNESEFRDTWVYSGDLGDVVSPNHQRGEDINPMTEQKMERISSNEQKAGQPDVTETNENPQQQLPKQTLADNATTSSPTTAATPEKQPAQEHQSSTQAKNNLDDGVEGKNFLFKLYRATDSEPVEGDVDAIDAERSRKIASYKGNAQVRIPSPASKTGTLSLACEVFGYRKVQREVNYDAPVADDIQTDENGNVVVPFELVRLQKGDIAVMYNVYFFKDAAVMRPESRYEVNSLLEMLNENPKYRIRIHGHTNGGAAGKIISKGKDSDHFFSLTNTNEGYGSAKKLSSERAEIIRNYMVAQGIDPARMQVKAWGGKKPIHDKHHSRAQENVRVEIEIVEDK
;
A
#
# COMPACT_ATOMS: atom_id res chain seq x y z
N MET A 1 -19.70 55.72 66.70
CA MET A 1 -19.08 54.49 66.13
C MET A 1 -19.69 54.25 64.75
N ARG A 2 -18.84 54.22 63.73
CA ARG A 2 -19.16 54.09 62.30
C ARG A 2 -19.57 52.65 61.98
N THR A 3 -20.63 52.45 61.20
CA THR A 3 -20.73 51.35 60.21
C THR A 3 -21.73 51.77 59.12
N ILE A 4 -21.25 52.43 58.07
CA ILE A 4 -21.96 52.54 56.79
C ILE A 4 -21.32 51.48 55.88
N ARG A 5 -22.10 50.47 55.52
CA ARG A 5 -21.70 49.43 54.55
C ARG A 5 -21.89 50.00 53.15
N LEU A 6 -20.77 50.24 52.47
CA LEU A 6 -20.72 50.60 51.05
C LEU A 6 -20.96 49.32 50.22
N PHE A 7 -22.04 49.28 49.45
CA PHE A 7 -22.26 48.28 48.40
C PHE A 7 -21.36 48.62 47.21
N ALA A 8 -20.31 47.83 46.97
CA ALA A 8 -19.51 47.91 45.75
C ALA A 8 -20.10 46.96 44.71
N LEU A 9 -20.58 47.55 43.62
CA LEU A 9 -21.16 46.90 42.45
C LEU A 9 -20.01 46.54 41.50
N VAL A 10 -19.56 45.27 41.53
CA VAL A 10 -18.56 44.77 40.57
C VAL A 10 -19.29 44.23 39.36
N GLY A 11 -19.30 45.02 38.28
CA GLY A 11 -19.75 44.58 36.96
C GLY A 11 -18.76 43.59 36.36
N ILE A 12 -19.21 42.36 36.10
CA ILE A 12 -18.48 41.35 35.34
C ILE A 12 -18.64 41.69 33.85
N PHE A 13 -17.58 42.21 33.24
CA PHE A 13 -17.47 42.43 31.80
C PHE A 13 -17.13 41.07 31.14
N LEU A 14 -18.15 40.38 30.61
CA LEU A 14 -17.99 39.14 29.87
C LEU A 14 -17.67 39.47 28.40
N VAL A 15 -16.39 39.56 28.05
CA VAL A 15 -15.94 39.73 26.65
C VAL A 15 -16.00 38.36 25.97
N LEU A 16 -17.08 38.11 25.24
CA LEU A 16 -17.18 36.98 24.31
C LEU A 16 -16.32 37.27 23.07
N TYR A 17 -15.10 36.73 23.04
CA TYR A 17 -14.31 36.64 21.81
C TYR A 17 -14.94 35.56 20.91
N THR A 18 -15.66 35.99 19.88
CA THR A 18 -16.05 35.11 18.77
C THR A 18 -14.83 34.91 17.86
N LEU A 19 -14.07 33.83 18.11
CA LEU A 19 -13.06 33.36 17.15
C LEU A 19 -13.80 32.82 15.91
N LYS A 20 -13.85 33.63 14.85
CA LYS A 20 -14.18 33.12 13.52
C LYS A 20 -13.04 32.19 13.07
N PRO A 21 -13.31 31.00 12.53
CA PRO A 21 -12.28 30.18 11.92
C PRO A 21 -11.77 30.90 10.68
N THR A 22 -10.59 31.49 10.76
CA THR A 22 -9.86 31.98 9.59
C THR A 22 -9.39 30.76 8.81
N ASN A 23 -10.03 30.50 7.68
CA ASN A 23 -9.45 29.71 6.60
C ASN A 23 -8.17 30.42 6.15
N ALA A 24 -7.04 30.06 6.75
CA ALA A 24 -5.72 30.45 6.29
C ALA A 24 -5.37 29.63 5.04
N GLN A 25 -5.97 30.00 3.91
CA GLN A 25 -5.29 29.82 2.63
C GLN A 25 -4.11 30.79 2.65
N ALA A 26 -2.95 30.28 3.06
CA ALA A 26 -1.71 31.02 3.03
C ALA A 26 -1.44 31.43 1.58
N GLN A 27 -1.50 32.74 1.32
CA GLN A 27 -1.03 33.35 0.09
C GLN A 27 0.51 33.23 0.08
N ILE A 28 1.02 32.29 -0.71
CA ILE A 28 2.45 31.99 -0.84
C ILE A 28 3.10 33.09 -1.69
N ASN A 29 3.93 33.92 -1.06
CA ASN A 29 4.93 34.73 -1.73
C ASN A 29 6.21 34.74 -0.89
N ALA A 30 7.08 33.77 -1.13
CA ALA A 30 8.51 33.81 -0.84
C ALA A 30 9.23 32.83 -1.77
N LEU A 31 10.42 33.20 -2.22
CA LEU A 31 11.19 32.61 -3.34
C LEU A 31 11.78 31.21 -3.04
N GLY A 32 10.98 30.25 -2.53
CA GLY A 32 11.44 28.92 -2.16
C GLY A 32 10.32 27.86 -2.16
N HIS A 33 10.70 26.61 -2.41
CA HIS A 33 9.81 25.45 -2.41
C HIS A 33 9.26 25.15 -1.01
N PRO A 34 8.03 24.62 -0.87
CA PRO A 34 7.51 24.15 0.41
C PRO A 34 8.36 23.00 0.96
N ASN A 35 8.45 22.93 2.29
CA ASN A 35 9.17 21.88 3.02
C ASN A 35 8.17 21.07 3.85
N TYR A 36 8.15 19.76 3.65
CA TYR A 36 7.22 18.83 4.28
C TYR A 36 7.96 17.95 5.28
N VAL A 37 7.39 17.79 6.48
CA VAL A 37 7.87 16.80 7.46
C VAL A 37 7.17 15.48 7.20
N VAL A 38 7.83 14.62 6.45
CA VAL A 38 7.28 13.37 5.92
C VAL A 38 7.54 12.24 6.90
N ILE A 39 6.47 11.56 7.30
CA ILE A 39 6.46 10.46 8.27
C ILE A 39 6.22 9.09 7.61
N GLY A 40 5.89 9.06 6.30
CA GLY A 40 5.73 7.84 5.53
C GLY A 40 5.63 8.11 4.03
N ALA A 41 5.92 7.11 3.20
CA ALA A 41 5.71 7.16 1.75
C ALA A 41 5.16 5.83 1.27
N PHE A 42 4.14 5.85 0.42
CA PHE A 42 3.42 4.65 0.00
C PHE A 42 3.14 4.67 -1.50
N SER A 43 3.39 3.57 -2.20
CA SER A 43 3.01 3.43 -3.62
C SER A 43 1.51 3.18 -3.83
N ILE A 44 0.78 2.86 -2.76
CA ILE A 44 -0.65 2.55 -2.78
C ILE A 44 -1.38 3.62 -1.97
N HIS A 45 -2.35 4.27 -2.60
CA HIS A 45 -3.17 5.33 -2.00
C HIS A 45 -3.77 4.92 -0.65
N ASN A 46 -4.38 3.73 -0.59
CA ASN A 46 -5.04 3.22 0.61
C ASN A 46 -4.08 3.08 1.80
N ASN A 47 -2.82 2.71 1.55
CA ASN A 47 -1.82 2.61 2.61
C ASN A 47 -1.50 3.99 3.18
N ALA A 48 -1.41 5.02 2.33
CA ALA A 48 -1.25 6.41 2.78
C ALA A 48 -2.47 6.90 3.56
N THR A 49 -3.69 6.59 3.11
CA THR A 49 -4.93 6.91 3.84
C THR A 49 -4.94 6.32 5.24
N ARG A 50 -4.62 5.02 5.36
CA ARG A 50 -4.55 4.32 6.66
C ARG A 50 -3.49 4.91 7.57
N PHE A 51 -2.31 5.19 7.02
CA PHE A 51 -1.21 5.77 7.80
C PHE A 51 -1.56 7.19 8.30
N VAL A 52 -2.27 7.98 7.49
CA VAL A 52 -2.87 9.24 7.95
C VAL A 52 -3.88 9.01 9.07
N SER A 53 -4.80 8.04 8.94
CA SER A 53 -5.77 7.75 9.99
C SER A 53 -5.09 7.36 11.31
N HIS A 54 -4.06 6.51 11.28
CA HIS A 54 -3.29 6.16 12.48
C HIS A 54 -2.63 7.40 13.12
N ALA A 55 -1.86 8.16 12.33
CA ALA A 55 -1.17 9.34 12.85
C ALA A 55 -2.15 10.42 13.35
N HIS A 56 -3.32 10.56 12.71
CA HIS A 56 -4.32 11.56 13.06
C HIS A 56 -5.17 11.16 14.25
N ASN A 57 -5.74 9.95 14.23
CA ASN A 57 -6.72 9.54 15.22
C ASN A 57 -6.05 9.01 16.49
N ASP A 58 -4.97 8.23 16.35
CA ASP A 58 -4.37 7.52 17.49
C ASP A 58 -3.29 8.38 18.17
N LEU A 59 -2.57 9.18 17.38
CA LEU A 59 -1.46 10.02 17.85
C LEU A 59 -1.76 11.52 17.85
N ASN A 60 -2.97 11.92 17.45
CA ASN A 60 -3.41 13.32 17.40
C ASN A 60 -2.47 14.26 16.60
N MET A 61 -1.86 13.75 15.53
CA MET A 61 -1.02 14.53 14.63
C MET A 61 -1.81 15.01 13.41
N PRO A 62 -1.60 16.22 12.88
CA PRO A 62 -2.32 16.70 11.71
C PRO A 62 -1.75 16.10 10.40
N ALA A 63 -1.75 14.77 10.30
CA ALA A 63 -1.22 14.04 9.16
C ALA A 63 -2.11 14.22 7.91
N ARG A 64 -1.46 14.36 6.76
CA ARG A 64 -2.07 14.44 5.42
C ARG A 64 -1.17 13.71 4.44
N PHE A 65 -1.64 13.41 3.24
CA PHE A 65 -0.77 12.89 2.20
C PHE A 65 -1.03 13.55 0.86
N GLU A 66 0.02 13.65 0.05
CA GLU A 66 -0.02 14.17 -1.32
C GLU A 66 0.85 13.30 -2.22
N LEU A 67 0.53 13.23 -3.51
CA LEU A 67 1.31 12.46 -4.47
C LEU A 67 2.63 13.19 -4.78
N ASN A 68 3.75 12.50 -4.58
CA ASN A 68 5.02 12.88 -5.16
C ASN A 68 5.11 12.32 -6.58
N THR A 69 4.83 13.14 -7.58
CA THR A 69 4.79 12.73 -9.00
C THR A 69 6.15 12.28 -9.52
N ASP A 70 7.25 12.80 -8.98
CA ASP A 70 8.61 12.40 -9.38
C ASP A 70 8.97 10.97 -8.96
N ARG A 71 8.30 10.46 -7.91
CA ARG A 71 8.58 9.14 -7.32
C ARG A 71 7.42 8.17 -7.45
N ASN A 72 6.25 8.65 -7.86
CA ASN A 72 4.99 7.91 -7.88
C ASN A 72 4.67 7.28 -6.51
N LEU A 73 4.82 8.08 -5.45
CA LEU A 73 4.56 7.69 -4.06
C LEU A 73 3.71 8.76 -3.38
N TYR A 74 2.71 8.34 -2.62
CA TYR A 74 1.97 9.19 -1.69
C TYR A 74 2.83 9.46 -0.47
N TYR A 75 3.27 10.70 -0.31
CA TYR A 75 4.04 11.15 0.85
C TYR A 75 3.07 11.56 1.95
N VAL A 76 3.12 10.87 3.09
CA VAL A 76 2.36 11.21 4.30
C VAL A 76 3.20 12.15 5.16
N TYR A 77 2.70 13.35 5.44
CA TYR A 77 3.39 14.38 6.19
C TYR A 77 2.50 14.98 7.28
N VAL A 78 3.12 15.49 8.34
CA VAL A 78 2.42 16.10 9.49
C VAL A 78 2.52 17.62 9.52
N MET A 79 3.35 18.20 8.66
CA MET A 79 3.51 19.65 8.56
C MET A 79 4.08 20.02 7.19
N SER A 80 3.66 21.17 6.66
CA SER A 80 4.29 21.88 5.54
C SER A 80 4.66 23.31 5.97
N THR A 81 5.84 23.81 5.60
CA THR A 81 6.31 25.16 5.93
C THR A 81 7.27 25.72 4.88
N ALA A 82 7.33 27.04 4.74
CA ALA A 82 8.35 27.71 3.94
C ALA A 82 9.73 27.73 4.63
N ASP A 83 9.78 27.54 5.95
CA ASP A 83 11.02 27.51 6.72
C ASP A 83 11.60 26.09 6.81
N LYS A 84 12.62 25.84 6.00
CA LYS A 84 13.35 24.56 5.99
C LYS A 84 13.94 24.20 7.35
N SER A 85 14.44 25.19 8.11
CA SER A 85 15.04 24.95 9.43
C SER A 85 13.99 24.49 10.44
N GLN A 86 12.78 25.06 10.36
CA GLN A 86 11.64 24.61 11.15
C GLN A 86 11.24 23.17 10.81
N ALA A 87 11.17 22.81 9.52
CA ALA A 87 10.89 21.44 9.09
C ALA A 87 11.94 20.46 9.62
N ILE A 88 13.24 20.79 9.53
CA ILE A 88 14.35 19.98 10.06
C ILE A 88 14.22 19.80 11.58
N SER A 89 13.95 20.88 12.32
CA SER A 89 13.79 20.82 13.79
C SER A 89 12.67 19.89 14.21
N ILE A 90 11.50 20.00 13.56
CA ILE A 90 10.35 19.14 13.87
C ILE A 90 10.61 17.69 13.47
N ALA A 91 11.26 17.44 12.33
CA ALA A 91 11.65 16.11 11.92
C ALA A 91 12.65 15.47 12.91
N LYS A 92 13.66 16.22 13.40
CA LYS A 92 14.58 15.76 14.46
C LYS A 92 13.80 15.39 15.73
N ARG A 93 12.84 16.22 16.14
CA ARG A 93 12.00 15.98 17.31
C ARG A 93 11.16 14.71 17.17
N LEU A 94 10.44 14.54 16.06
CA LEU A 94 9.64 13.33 15.81
C LEU A 94 10.50 12.07 15.82
N ARG A 95 11.69 12.12 15.21
CA ARG A 95 12.63 11.00 15.29
C ARG A 95 13.08 10.65 16.71
N ASN A 96 13.03 11.60 17.63
CA ASN A 96 13.46 11.39 19.02
C ASN A 96 12.29 11.01 19.95
N GLU A 97 11.11 11.58 19.73
CA GLU A 97 10.00 11.58 20.69
C GLU A 97 8.78 10.77 20.25
N SER A 98 8.73 10.31 18.99
CA SER A 98 7.60 9.51 18.48
C SER A 98 8.06 8.18 17.88
N GLU A 99 7.08 7.39 17.43
CA GLU A 99 7.33 6.16 16.66
C GLU A 99 7.88 6.41 15.25
N PHE A 100 7.80 7.65 14.74
CA PHE A 100 8.26 8.04 13.40
C PHE A 100 9.78 8.32 13.38
N ARG A 101 10.56 7.32 13.80
CA ARG A 101 12.03 7.35 13.92
C ARG A 101 12.78 7.59 12.61
N ASP A 102 12.11 7.44 11.47
CA ASP A 102 12.59 7.59 10.11
C ASP A 102 12.13 8.88 9.41
N THR A 103 11.36 9.74 10.09
CA THR A 103 10.84 11.03 9.56
C THR A 103 11.88 11.82 8.76
N TRP A 104 11.59 12.25 7.53
CA TRP A 104 12.52 13.08 6.75
C TRP A 104 11.87 14.39 6.32
N VAL A 105 12.68 15.29 5.74
CA VAL A 105 12.17 16.53 5.15
C VAL A 105 12.17 16.39 3.64
N TYR A 106 11.04 16.65 3.00
CA TYR A 106 10.97 16.80 1.54
C TYR A 106 10.87 18.28 1.18
N SER A 107 11.77 18.78 0.33
CA SER A 107 11.77 20.15 -0.19
C SER A 107 11.40 20.13 -1.67
N GLY A 108 10.21 20.61 -2.04
CA GLY A 108 9.71 20.56 -3.41
C GLY A 108 8.19 20.52 -3.43
N ASP A 109 7.58 20.68 -4.60
CA ASP A 109 6.12 20.62 -4.73
C ASP A 109 5.59 19.18 -4.59
N LEU A 110 4.40 19.04 -3.99
CA LEU A 110 3.63 17.79 -3.90
C LEU A 110 2.21 18.03 -4.44
N GLY A 111 1.58 16.96 -4.95
CA GLY A 111 0.25 17.00 -5.58
C GLY A 111 0.30 17.37 -7.06
N ASP A 112 -0.86 17.65 -7.65
CA ASP A 112 -1.02 17.97 -9.08
C ASP A 112 -0.62 19.41 -9.45
N VAL A 113 0.33 20.00 -8.73
CA VAL A 113 0.79 21.37 -9.01
C VAL A 113 1.60 21.36 -10.31
N VAL A 114 0.95 21.69 -11.43
CA VAL A 114 1.61 21.90 -12.72
C VAL A 114 2.33 23.25 -12.69
N SER A 115 3.49 23.31 -12.05
CA SER A 115 4.39 24.45 -12.13
C SER A 115 5.11 24.43 -13.49
N PRO A 116 5.07 25.50 -14.30
CA PRO A 116 5.78 25.57 -15.59
C PRO A 116 7.31 25.48 -15.46
N ASN A 117 7.84 25.60 -14.24
CA ASN A 117 9.23 25.34 -13.85
C ASN A 117 9.30 24.25 -12.76
N HIS A 118 8.65 23.09 -12.97
CA HIS A 118 8.70 21.96 -12.02
C HIS A 118 10.16 21.55 -11.75
N GLN A 119 10.72 22.06 -10.66
CA GLN A 119 12.04 21.67 -10.19
C GLN A 119 11.88 20.44 -9.30
N ARG A 120 12.65 19.42 -9.64
CA ARG A 120 12.62 18.13 -8.95
C ARG A 120 12.92 18.30 -7.47
N GLY A 121 12.01 17.85 -6.59
CA GLY A 121 12.18 18.00 -5.15
C GLY A 121 13.26 17.11 -4.54
N GLU A 122 13.67 17.42 -3.31
CA GLU A 122 14.74 16.73 -2.60
C GLU A 122 14.27 16.14 -1.27
N ASP A 123 14.58 14.86 -1.04
CA ASP A 123 14.45 14.22 0.26
C ASP A 123 15.73 14.50 1.07
N ILE A 124 15.58 14.93 2.32
CA ILE A 124 16.66 15.43 3.16
C ILE A 124 16.62 14.70 4.49
N ASN A 125 17.75 14.11 4.88
CA ASN A 125 17.89 13.49 6.18
C ASN A 125 18.04 14.60 7.23
N PRO A 126 17.11 14.77 8.19
CA PRO A 126 17.17 15.85 9.15
C PRO A 126 18.39 15.76 10.08
N MET A 127 18.98 14.58 10.29
CA MET A 127 20.13 14.44 11.19
C MET A 127 21.45 14.89 10.56
N THR A 128 21.62 14.66 9.25
CA THR A 128 22.84 15.03 8.52
C THR A 128 22.66 16.27 7.66
N GLU A 129 21.42 16.70 7.44
CA GLU A 129 21.00 17.78 6.54
C GLU A 129 21.45 17.57 5.08
N GLN A 130 21.80 16.33 4.75
CA GLN A 130 22.21 15.91 3.41
C GLN A 130 21.04 15.29 2.65
N LYS A 131 21.15 15.36 1.32
CA LYS A 131 20.23 14.71 0.39
C LYS A 131 20.25 13.20 0.60
N MET A 132 19.06 12.60 0.70
CA MET A 132 18.90 11.16 0.73
C MET A 132 19.04 10.60 -0.69
N GLU A 133 19.83 9.54 -0.85
CA GLU A 133 20.00 8.89 -2.14
C GLU A 133 18.67 8.31 -2.63
N ARG A 134 18.35 8.57 -3.90
CA ARG A 134 17.18 7.99 -4.55
C ARG A 134 17.54 6.60 -5.06
N ILE A 135 16.86 5.56 -4.58
CA ILE A 135 16.73 4.34 -5.39
C ILE A 135 15.71 4.65 -6.48
N SER A 136 16.18 4.77 -7.72
CA SER A 136 15.33 5.00 -8.89
C SER A 136 14.40 3.81 -9.12
N SER A 137 13.11 4.07 -9.36
CA SER A 137 12.14 3.09 -9.85
C SER A 137 12.41 2.63 -11.29
N ASN A 138 13.43 3.18 -11.96
CA ASN A 138 13.80 2.83 -13.34
C ASN A 138 14.98 1.84 -13.50
N GLU A 139 15.49 1.21 -12.44
CA GLU A 139 16.44 0.09 -12.57
C GLU A 139 15.77 -1.27 -12.88
N GLN A 140 14.62 -1.27 -13.55
CA GLN A 140 14.02 -2.47 -14.15
C GLN A 140 14.65 -2.86 -15.51
N LYS A 141 15.68 -2.14 -15.97
CA LYS A 141 16.50 -2.53 -17.13
C LYS A 141 17.99 -2.31 -16.86
N ALA A 142 18.61 -3.19 -16.07
CA ALA A 142 20.06 -3.37 -16.05
C ALA A 142 20.39 -4.81 -15.59
N GLY A 143 19.88 -5.77 -16.36
CA GLY A 143 20.30 -7.17 -16.29
C GLY A 143 21.17 -7.49 -17.50
N GLN A 144 22.39 -6.97 -17.55
CA GLN A 144 23.42 -7.50 -18.45
C GLN A 144 24.80 -7.24 -17.83
N PRO A 145 25.54 -8.29 -17.45
CA PRO A 145 26.94 -8.14 -17.07
C PRO A 145 27.76 -7.74 -18.31
N ASP A 146 28.56 -6.69 -18.14
CA ASP A 146 29.67 -6.36 -19.01
C ASP A 146 30.67 -7.52 -18.94
N VAL A 147 30.75 -8.29 -20.02
CA VAL A 147 31.82 -9.27 -20.26
C VAL A 147 32.54 -8.80 -21.50
N THR A 148 33.70 -8.21 -21.26
CA THR A 148 34.74 -8.00 -22.25
C THR A 148 35.21 -9.40 -22.69
N GLU A 149 35.03 -9.78 -23.96
CA GLU A 149 36.07 -10.42 -24.78
C GLU A 149 35.58 -10.77 -26.21
N THR A 150 36.34 -10.21 -27.15
CA THR A 150 36.71 -10.70 -28.49
C THR A 150 35.65 -11.21 -29.47
N ASN A 151 35.50 -10.40 -30.53
CA ASN A 151 35.08 -10.79 -31.87
C ASN A 151 35.72 -12.12 -32.32
N GLU A 152 34.89 -13.06 -32.76
CA GLU A 152 35.12 -13.84 -33.98
C GLU A 152 33.80 -14.52 -34.41
N ASN A 153 33.35 -14.20 -35.63
CA ASN A 153 32.33 -14.90 -36.39
C ASN A 153 33.07 -15.58 -37.55
N PRO A 154 32.70 -16.80 -37.97
CA PRO A 154 31.85 -16.83 -39.16
C PRO A 154 30.83 -17.99 -39.23
N GLN A 155 29.64 -17.61 -39.68
CA GLN A 155 28.80 -18.26 -40.71
C GLN A 155 28.51 -19.77 -40.64
N GLN A 156 27.22 -20.12 -40.64
CA GLN A 156 26.67 -21.08 -41.59
C GLN A 156 25.15 -20.92 -41.79
N GLN A 157 24.71 -21.19 -43.03
CA GLN A 157 23.45 -20.84 -43.66
C GLN A 157 22.38 -21.97 -43.64
N LEU A 158 21.11 -21.53 -43.57
CA LEU A 158 19.87 -22.01 -44.25
C LEU A 158 19.32 -23.44 -43.97
N PRO A 159 18.03 -23.76 -44.31
CA PRO A 159 16.99 -22.94 -44.97
C PRO A 159 15.55 -22.98 -44.40
N LYS A 160 14.83 -21.88 -44.71
CA LYS A 160 13.44 -21.72 -45.19
C LYS A 160 12.46 -22.90 -45.13
N GLN A 161 11.24 -22.61 -44.68
CA GLN A 161 10.04 -22.92 -45.47
C GLN A 161 8.96 -21.85 -45.31
N THR A 162 8.67 -21.22 -46.44
CA THR A 162 7.53 -20.38 -46.78
C THR A 162 6.26 -21.23 -46.89
N LEU A 163 5.09 -20.68 -46.60
CA LEU A 163 3.90 -20.80 -47.44
C LEU A 163 2.97 -19.60 -47.16
N ALA A 164 2.78 -18.81 -48.21
CA ALA A 164 1.79 -17.75 -48.33
C ALA A 164 0.43 -18.34 -48.71
N ASP A 165 -0.68 -17.66 -48.41
CA ASP A 165 -1.43 -16.92 -49.45
C ASP A 165 -2.79 -16.37 -48.95
N ASN A 166 -3.05 -15.12 -49.35
CA ASN A 166 -4.27 -14.54 -49.95
C ASN A 166 -5.66 -14.77 -49.31
N ALA A 167 -6.65 -13.88 -49.37
CA ALA A 167 -6.91 -12.55 -49.94
C ALA A 167 -8.31 -12.13 -49.42
N THR A 168 -8.53 -10.89 -48.96
CA THR A 168 -9.20 -9.75 -49.65
C THR A 168 -10.73 -9.85 -49.82
N THR A 169 -11.37 -8.67 -49.65
CA THR A 169 -12.71 -8.21 -50.12
C THR A 169 -13.93 -8.65 -49.28
N SER A 170 -15.02 -7.90 -49.10
CA SER A 170 -15.43 -6.49 -49.22
C SER A 170 -16.91 -6.44 -48.81
N SER A 171 -17.39 -5.34 -48.24
CA SER A 171 -18.81 -4.98 -47.93
C SER A 171 -19.72 -4.99 -49.20
N PRO A 172 -21.08 -4.78 -49.19
CA PRO A 172 -21.81 -3.70 -48.48
C PRO A 172 -23.33 -3.91 -48.13
N THR A 173 -23.96 -2.82 -47.65
CA THR A 173 -25.41 -2.42 -47.79
C THR A 173 -26.42 -3.04 -46.78
N THR A 174 -27.47 -2.39 -46.23
CA THR A 174 -28.19 -1.11 -46.46
C THR A 174 -29.06 -0.74 -45.23
N ALA A 175 -29.20 0.56 -44.97
CA ALA A 175 -30.34 1.37 -44.47
C ALA A 175 -31.55 0.76 -43.73
N ALA A 176 -31.98 1.40 -42.62
CA ALA A 176 -33.14 2.32 -42.59
C ALA A 176 -33.52 2.78 -41.16
N THR A 177 -33.61 4.11 -40.97
CA THR A 177 -34.37 4.81 -39.91
C THR A 177 -35.66 5.33 -40.58
N PRO A 178 -36.78 5.56 -39.86
CA PRO A 178 -37.07 6.94 -39.41
C PRO A 178 -37.92 7.11 -38.12
N GLU A 179 -37.62 8.22 -37.43
CA GLU A 179 -38.54 9.23 -36.85
C GLU A 179 -39.38 9.04 -35.56
N LYS A 180 -39.10 10.00 -34.64
CA LYS A 180 -39.98 10.99 -33.97
C LYS A 180 -40.40 10.83 -32.49
N GLN A 181 -39.89 11.78 -31.70
CA GLN A 181 -40.40 12.29 -30.41
C GLN A 181 -41.75 13.03 -30.56
N PRO A 182 -42.46 13.30 -29.45
CA PRO A 182 -42.32 14.60 -28.77
C PRO A 182 -42.24 14.53 -27.24
N ALA A 183 -41.68 15.60 -26.66
CA ALA A 183 -41.49 15.86 -25.24
C ALA A 183 -42.70 16.56 -24.58
N GLN A 184 -42.87 16.44 -23.25
CA GLN A 184 -43.04 17.58 -22.32
C GLN A 184 -43.04 17.19 -20.82
N GLU A 185 -42.04 17.74 -20.11
CA GLU A 185 -41.98 18.45 -18.81
C GLU A 185 -42.62 17.94 -17.48
N HIS A 186 -41.69 17.66 -16.56
CA HIS A 186 -41.57 17.99 -15.13
C HIS A 186 -42.72 17.80 -14.11
N GLN A 187 -42.41 17.03 -13.04
CA GLN A 187 -42.25 17.61 -11.69
C GLN A 187 -41.41 16.71 -10.75
N SER A 188 -40.50 17.38 -10.05
CA SER A 188 -39.51 16.84 -9.13
C SER A 188 -40.11 16.29 -7.84
N SER A 189 -39.55 15.19 -7.31
CA SER A 189 -39.33 15.08 -5.87
C SER A 189 -38.04 14.29 -5.60
N THR A 190 -37.23 14.92 -4.76
CA THR A 190 -35.84 14.64 -4.42
C THR A 190 -35.78 13.56 -3.34
N GLN A 191 -34.97 12.52 -3.50
CA GLN A 191 -34.39 11.76 -2.38
C GLN A 191 -33.11 11.05 -2.81
N ALA A 192 -32.14 11.04 -1.90
CA ALA A 192 -30.71 11.02 -2.12
C ALA A 192 -30.17 9.74 -2.78
N LYS A 193 -29.41 9.91 -3.87
CA LYS A 193 -28.47 8.92 -4.37
C LYS A 193 -27.06 9.40 -4.04
N ASN A 194 -26.42 8.73 -3.08
CA ASN A 194 -24.97 8.72 -2.98
C ASN A 194 -24.45 7.84 -4.13
N ASN A 195 -24.34 8.41 -5.33
CA ASN A 195 -23.71 7.73 -6.44
C ASN A 195 -22.23 8.12 -6.48
N LEU A 196 -21.37 7.12 -6.31
CA LEU A 196 -20.10 7.06 -7.02
C LEU A 196 -20.46 6.95 -8.53
N ASP A 197 -20.78 8.07 -9.16
CA ASP A 197 -20.93 8.18 -10.61
C ASP A 197 -19.66 8.77 -11.17
N ASP A 198 -18.67 7.91 -11.34
CA ASP A 198 -17.40 8.16 -12.02
C ASP A 198 -17.50 7.86 -13.53
N GLY A 199 -18.71 7.64 -14.05
CA GLY A 199 -18.95 7.31 -15.46
C GLY A 199 -18.62 5.85 -15.84
N VAL A 200 -18.33 4.98 -14.85
CA VAL A 200 -18.06 3.56 -15.09
C VAL A 200 -19.36 2.76 -15.02
N GLU A 201 -19.85 2.25 -16.16
CA GLU A 201 -20.99 1.33 -16.18
C GLU A 201 -20.69 0.07 -15.33
N GLY A 202 -21.63 -0.32 -14.48
CA GLY A 202 -21.43 -1.44 -13.57
C GLY A 202 -22.54 -1.60 -12.53
N LYS A 203 -22.46 -2.69 -11.76
CA LYS A 203 -23.34 -3.03 -10.63
C LYS A 203 -22.64 -2.71 -9.31
N ASN A 204 -23.43 -2.34 -8.31
CA ASN A 204 -22.91 -2.07 -6.98
C ASN A 204 -22.81 -3.37 -6.18
N PHE A 205 -21.68 -3.54 -5.50
CA PHE A 205 -21.41 -4.64 -4.60
C PHE A 205 -21.01 -4.09 -3.22
N LEU A 206 -21.28 -4.87 -2.19
CA LEU A 206 -20.75 -4.68 -0.85
C LEU A 206 -20.13 -5.99 -0.39
N PHE A 207 -18.80 -6.03 -0.31
CA PHE A 207 -18.09 -7.18 0.21
C PHE A 207 -17.99 -7.09 1.73
N LYS A 208 -18.69 -7.96 2.46
CA LYS A 208 -18.64 -7.97 3.93
C LYS A 208 -17.56 -8.92 4.41
N LEU A 209 -16.42 -8.37 4.82
CA LEU A 209 -15.28 -9.13 5.33
C LEU A 209 -15.33 -9.10 6.85
N TYR A 210 -15.46 -10.25 7.49
CA TYR A 210 -15.57 -10.34 8.95
C TYR A 210 -14.90 -11.60 9.48
N ARG A 211 -14.46 -11.55 10.74
CA ARG A 211 -13.84 -12.71 11.40
C ARG A 211 -14.89 -13.76 11.72
N ALA A 212 -14.57 -15.02 11.44
CA ALA A 212 -15.41 -16.16 11.80
C ALA A 212 -15.68 -16.28 13.31
N THR A 213 -14.78 -15.76 14.15
CA THR A 213 -14.83 -15.96 15.60
C THR A 213 -15.80 -15.04 16.34
N ASP A 214 -15.92 -13.79 15.89
CA ASP A 214 -16.67 -12.75 16.59
C ASP A 214 -17.42 -11.79 15.66
N SER A 215 -17.39 -12.03 14.35
CA SER A 215 -18.02 -11.18 13.33
C SER A 215 -17.52 -9.74 13.30
N GLU A 216 -16.38 -9.43 13.94
CA GLU A 216 -15.75 -8.11 13.81
C GLU A 216 -15.29 -7.91 12.35
N PRO A 217 -15.47 -6.71 11.79
CA PRO A 217 -15.08 -6.42 10.43
C PRO A 217 -13.56 -6.52 10.27
N VAL A 218 -13.13 -7.12 9.17
CA VAL A 218 -11.71 -7.22 8.80
C VAL A 218 -11.44 -6.30 7.63
N GLU A 219 -10.40 -5.49 7.75
CA GLU A 219 -9.95 -4.70 6.62
C GLU A 219 -9.22 -5.57 5.58
N GLY A 220 -9.55 -5.38 4.30
CA GLY A 220 -8.95 -6.13 3.21
C GLY A 220 -9.52 -5.72 1.87
N ASP A 221 -8.94 -6.28 0.82
CA ASP A 221 -9.42 -6.13 -0.55
C ASP A 221 -9.97 -7.46 -1.07
N VAL A 222 -10.87 -7.38 -2.05
CA VAL A 222 -11.40 -8.50 -2.82
C VAL A 222 -11.02 -8.32 -4.27
N ASP A 223 -10.29 -9.29 -4.80
CA ASP A 223 -9.96 -9.38 -6.21
C ASP A 223 -11.16 -9.91 -6.98
N ALA A 224 -11.70 -9.11 -7.89
CA ALA A 224 -12.68 -9.57 -8.85
C ALA A 224 -11.98 -10.06 -10.11
N ILE A 225 -12.22 -11.31 -10.48
CA ILE A 225 -11.59 -11.98 -11.61
C ILE A 225 -12.68 -12.47 -12.55
N ASP A 226 -12.56 -12.16 -13.83
CA ASP A 226 -13.35 -12.82 -14.87
C ASP A 226 -12.89 -14.29 -14.93
N ALA A 227 -13.73 -15.19 -14.43
CA ALA A 227 -13.35 -16.57 -14.19
C ALA A 227 -12.98 -17.30 -15.49
N GLU A 228 -13.78 -17.11 -16.54
CA GLU A 228 -13.58 -17.74 -17.85
C GLU A 228 -12.31 -17.25 -18.52
N ARG A 229 -12.03 -15.95 -18.44
CA ARG A 229 -10.83 -15.36 -19.05
C ARG A 229 -9.60 -15.45 -18.16
N SER A 230 -9.75 -15.90 -16.91
CA SER A 230 -8.72 -15.87 -15.86
C SER A 230 -8.04 -14.50 -15.76
N ARG A 231 -8.80 -13.42 -15.97
CA ARG A 231 -8.28 -12.05 -16.02
C ARG A 231 -8.82 -11.26 -14.83
N LYS A 232 -7.91 -10.78 -13.99
CA LYS A 232 -8.26 -9.85 -12.92
C LYS A 232 -8.86 -8.57 -13.52
N ILE A 233 -10.05 -8.21 -13.04
CA ILE A 233 -10.75 -6.98 -13.40
C ILE A 233 -10.13 -5.85 -12.58
N ALA A 234 -10.23 -5.93 -11.25
CA ALA A 234 -9.64 -5.00 -10.31
C ALA A 234 -9.62 -5.60 -8.88
N SER A 235 -8.99 -4.88 -7.95
CA SER A 235 -9.13 -5.11 -6.50
C SER A 235 -10.06 -4.05 -5.93
N TYR A 236 -10.97 -4.48 -5.05
CA TYR A 236 -11.99 -3.63 -4.46
C TYR A 236 -11.92 -3.67 -2.94
N LYS A 237 -12.10 -2.51 -2.32
CA LYS A 237 -12.05 -2.40 -0.85
C LYS A 237 -13.22 -3.16 -0.22
N GLY A 238 -12.91 -4.01 0.76
CA GLY A 238 -13.89 -4.67 1.61
C GLY A 238 -14.59 -3.70 2.57
N ASN A 239 -15.79 -4.08 3.01
CA ASN A 239 -16.65 -3.31 3.92
C ASN A 239 -17.01 -1.90 3.41
N ALA A 240 -16.87 -1.68 2.11
CA ALA A 240 -17.25 -0.45 1.42
C ALA A 240 -18.12 -0.79 0.20
N GLN A 241 -19.01 0.12 -0.15
CA GLN A 241 -19.75 0.02 -1.42
C GLN A 241 -18.76 0.24 -2.57
N VAL A 242 -18.77 -0.69 -3.53
CA VAL A 242 -17.89 -0.67 -4.69
C VAL A 242 -18.68 -0.92 -5.96
N ARG A 243 -18.17 -0.41 -7.08
CA ARG A 243 -18.79 -0.57 -8.39
C ARG A 243 -17.96 -1.47 -9.26
N ILE A 244 -18.56 -2.55 -9.75
CA ILE A 244 -17.87 -3.57 -10.55
C ILE A 244 -18.42 -3.52 -11.97
N PRO A 245 -17.56 -3.31 -13.00
CA PRO A 245 -17.99 -3.36 -14.39
C PRO A 245 -18.36 -4.79 -14.77
N SER A 246 -19.20 -4.92 -15.80
CA SER A 246 -19.55 -6.26 -16.30
C SER A 246 -18.29 -7.00 -16.75
N PRO A 247 -18.12 -8.28 -16.38
CA PRO A 247 -17.03 -9.09 -16.91
C PRO A 247 -17.15 -9.16 -18.44
N ALA A 248 -16.00 -9.23 -19.11
CA ALA A 248 -15.97 -9.25 -20.58
C ALA A 248 -16.26 -10.64 -21.15
N SER A 249 -16.37 -11.67 -20.31
CA SER A 249 -16.86 -12.99 -20.65
C SER A 249 -18.38 -13.02 -20.86
N LYS A 250 -18.84 -14.02 -21.61
CA LYS A 250 -20.27 -14.19 -21.91
C LYS A 250 -21.04 -14.88 -20.78
N THR A 251 -20.32 -15.57 -19.90
CA THR A 251 -20.90 -16.33 -18.79
C THR A 251 -21.30 -15.45 -17.60
N GLY A 252 -20.74 -14.24 -17.50
CA GLY A 252 -20.96 -13.37 -16.35
C GLY A 252 -20.29 -13.86 -15.06
N THR A 253 -19.50 -14.93 -15.10
CA THR A 253 -19.00 -15.57 -13.87
C THR A 253 -17.80 -14.79 -13.31
N LEU A 254 -17.97 -14.26 -12.10
CA LEU A 254 -16.91 -13.64 -11.31
C LEU A 254 -16.35 -14.63 -10.30
N SER A 255 -15.04 -14.76 -10.29
CA SER A 255 -14.30 -15.32 -9.16
C SER A 255 -13.86 -14.16 -8.26
N LEU A 256 -14.40 -14.10 -7.06
CA LEU A 256 -14.09 -13.13 -6.03
C LEU A 256 -13.12 -13.76 -5.02
N ALA A 257 -11.90 -13.26 -4.93
CA ALA A 257 -10.87 -13.79 -4.04
C ALA A 257 -10.47 -12.76 -2.99
N CYS A 258 -10.59 -13.13 -1.72
CA CYS A 258 -10.13 -12.34 -0.57
C CYS A 258 -8.90 -13.00 0.03
N GLU A 259 -7.79 -12.25 0.07
CA GLU A 259 -6.52 -12.70 0.64
C GLU A 259 -5.99 -11.63 1.58
N VAL A 260 -6.34 -11.75 2.86
CA VAL A 260 -5.89 -10.86 3.94
C VAL A 260 -4.84 -11.60 4.75
N PHE A 261 -3.69 -10.97 4.96
CA PHE A 261 -2.62 -11.58 5.74
C PHE A 261 -3.09 -11.97 7.15
N GLY A 262 -2.73 -13.18 7.58
CA GLY A 262 -3.17 -13.75 8.85
C GLY A 262 -4.52 -14.45 8.82
N TYR A 263 -5.16 -14.54 7.66
CA TYR A 263 -6.37 -15.34 7.43
C TYR A 263 -6.17 -16.30 6.25
N ARG A 264 -6.95 -17.37 6.21
CA ARG A 264 -7.02 -18.26 5.06
C ARG A 264 -7.67 -17.53 3.89
N LYS A 265 -7.11 -17.74 2.69
CA LYS A 265 -7.69 -17.23 1.45
C LYS A 265 -9.11 -17.79 1.28
N VAL A 266 -10.05 -16.90 0.98
CA VAL A 266 -11.44 -17.25 0.65
C VAL A 266 -11.68 -16.88 -0.81
N GLN A 267 -12.14 -17.84 -1.59
CA GLN A 267 -12.50 -17.63 -2.99
C GLN A 267 -13.94 -18.08 -3.22
N ARG A 268 -14.73 -17.24 -3.87
CA ARG A 268 -16.15 -17.46 -4.15
C ARG A 268 -16.44 -17.20 -5.62
N GLU A 269 -17.31 -18.00 -6.20
CA GLU A 269 -17.83 -17.74 -7.55
C GLU A 269 -19.24 -17.15 -7.44
N VAL A 270 -19.49 -16.08 -8.21
CA VAL A 270 -20.78 -15.38 -8.26
C VAL A 270 -21.08 -15.03 -9.71
N ASN A 271 -22.31 -15.29 -10.15
CA ASN A 271 -22.74 -14.82 -11.46
C ASN A 271 -23.08 -13.31 -11.39
N TYR A 272 -22.41 -12.49 -12.18
CA TYR A 272 -22.60 -11.04 -12.20
C TYR A 272 -24.03 -10.64 -12.58
N ASP A 273 -24.62 -11.33 -13.55
CA ASP A 273 -25.95 -11.02 -14.08
C ASP A 273 -27.06 -11.45 -13.11
N ALA A 274 -26.90 -12.62 -12.48
CA ALA A 274 -27.79 -13.19 -11.49
C ALA A 274 -27.03 -13.62 -10.21
N PRO A 275 -26.63 -12.67 -9.35
CA PRO A 275 -25.78 -12.94 -8.19
C PRO A 275 -26.61 -13.52 -7.03
N VAL A 276 -27.06 -14.76 -7.20
CA VAL A 276 -27.92 -15.46 -6.23
C VAL A 276 -27.16 -16.62 -5.61
N ALA A 277 -27.04 -16.62 -4.28
CA ALA A 277 -26.58 -17.72 -3.44
C ALA A 277 -27.25 -17.62 -2.07
N ASP A 278 -27.22 -18.68 -1.26
CA ASP A 278 -27.95 -18.75 0.02
C ASP A 278 -27.66 -17.60 1.00
N ASP A 279 -26.45 -17.04 0.93
CA ASP A 279 -25.95 -15.97 1.80
C ASP A 279 -25.67 -14.65 1.06
N ILE A 280 -25.97 -14.57 -0.25
CA ILE A 280 -25.88 -13.34 -1.03
C ILE A 280 -27.25 -12.67 -1.07
N GLN A 281 -27.30 -11.40 -0.68
CA GLN A 281 -28.54 -10.63 -0.59
C GLN A 281 -28.37 -9.27 -1.26
N THR A 282 -29.49 -8.68 -1.69
CA THR A 282 -29.51 -7.28 -2.12
C THR A 282 -29.94 -6.41 -0.94
N ASP A 283 -29.15 -5.40 -0.59
CA ASP A 283 -29.52 -4.46 0.49
C ASP A 283 -30.53 -3.40 0.03
N GLU A 284 -30.99 -2.56 0.96
CA GLU A 284 -31.95 -1.47 0.70
C GLU A 284 -31.45 -0.45 -0.34
N ASN A 285 -30.13 -0.36 -0.52
CA ASN A 285 -29.49 0.55 -1.48
C ASN A 285 -29.30 -0.11 -2.86
N GLY A 286 -29.73 -1.36 -3.03
CA GLY A 286 -29.58 -2.12 -4.27
C GLY A 286 -28.17 -2.71 -4.47
N ASN A 287 -27.34 -2.77 -3.43
CA ASN A 287 -26.01 -3.38 -3.50
C ASN A 287 -26.14 -4.90 -3.38
N VAL A 288 -25.37 -5.62 -4.20
CA VAL A 288 -25.17 -7.07 -4.04
C VAL A 288 -24.21 -7.30 -2.88
N VAL A 289 -24.71 -7.79 -1.77
CA VAL A 289 -23.94 -8.06 -0.55
C VAL A 289 -23.36 -9.46 -0.61
N VAL A 290 -22.03 -9.57 -0.63
CA VAL A 290 -21.33 -10.86 -0.65
C VAL A 290 -20.51 -10.99 0.64
N PRO A 291 -20.85 -11.95 1.53
CA PRO A 291 -20.10 -12.16 2.76
C PRO A 291 -18.82 -12.97 2.53
N PHE A 292 -17.77 -12.62 3.29
CA PHE A 292 -16.48 -13.29 3.37
C PHE A 292 -16.19 -13.55 4.85
N GLU A 293 -16.49 -14.76 5.28
CA GLU A 293 -16.14 -15.24 6.61
C GLU A 293 -14.65 -15.64 6.64
N LEU A 294 -13.84 -14.87 7.37
CA LEU A 294 -12.39 -15.03 7.41
C LEU A 294 -11.96 -15.86 8.63
N VAL A 295 -11.30 -16.97 8.35
CA VAL A 295 -10.75 -17.87 9.38
C VAL A 295 -9.27 -17.60 9.55
N ARG A 296 -8.81 -17.38 10.79
CA ARG A 296 -7.38 -17.22 11.11
C ARG A 296 -6.56 -18.44 10.65
N LEU A 297 -5.29 -18.21 10.31
CA LEU A 297 -4.36 -19.28 9.94
C LEU A 297 -4.22 -20.30 11.08
N GLN A 298 -4.21 -21.58 10.73
CA GLN A 298 -4.10 -22.70 11.68
C GLN A 298 -2.74 -23.38 11.54
N LYS A 299 -2.41 -24.24 12.51
CA LYS A 299 -1.19 -25.04 12.47
C LYS A 299 -1.04 -25.77 11.12
N GLY A 300 0.11 -25.58 10.49
CA GLY A 300 0.47 -26.11 9.18
C GLY A 300 0.20 -25.16 8.01
N ASP A 301 -0.58 -24.10 8.22
CA ASP A 301 -0.78 -23.08 7.19
C ASP A 301 0.48 -22.24 7.00
N ILE A 302 0.71 -21.80 5.75
CA ILE A 302 1.80 -20.92 5.36
C ILE A 302 1.21 -19.72 4.60
N ALA A 303 1.51 -18.51 5.04
CA ALA A 303 1.12 -17.27 4.38
C ALA A 303 2.34 -16.50 3.90
N VAL A 304 2.27 -15.94 2.69
CA VAL A 304 3.34 -15.08 2.14
C VAL A 304 3.09 -13.64 2.57
N MET A 305 4.12 -12.96 3.05
CA MET A 305 4.08 -11.53 3.37
C MET A 305 4.36 -10.71 2.10
N TYR A 306 3.37 -10.60 1.20
CA TYR A 306 3.55 -10.00 -0.13
C TYR A 306 3.99 -8.53 -0.09
N ASN A 307 3.61 -7.81 0.97
CA ASN A 307 3.93 -6.40 1.12
C ASN A 307 5.15 -6.14 2.02
N VAL A 308 6.02 -7.13 2.22
CA VAL A 308 7.32 -6.92 2.85
C VAL A 308 8.41 -6.75 1.80
N TYR A 309 9.03 -5.58 1.80
CA TYR A 309 10.07 -5.22 0.86
C TYR A 309 11.38 -4.91 1.58
N PHE A 310 12.50 -5.23 0.94
CA PHE A 310 13.83 -4.93 1.46
C PHE A 310 14.54 -3.92 0.56
N PHE A 311 15.44 -3.13 1.12
CA PHE A 311 16.37 -2.35 0.30
C PHE A 311 17.27 -3.27 -0.53
N LYS A 312 17.78 -2.75 -1.65
CA LYS A 312 18.70 -3.48 -2.54
C LYS A 312 19.91 -3.96 -1.74
N ASP A 313 20.27 -5.23 -1.94
CA ASP A 313 21.36 -5.91 -1.23
C ASP A 313 21.28 -5.84 0.30
N ALA A 314 20.09 -5.57 0.87
CA ALA A 314 19.92 -5.36 2.29
C ALA A 314 19.00 -6.39 2.95
N ALA A 315 19.25 -6.63 4.23
CA ALA A 315 18.30 -7.21 5.16
C ALA A 315 17.36 -6.16 5.77
N VAL A 316 17.67 -4.87 5.62
CA VAL A 316 16.83 -3.76 6.11
C VAL A 316 15.53 -3.67 5.31
N MET A 317 14.39 -3.62 6.01
CA MET A 317 13.07 -3.49 5.38
C MET A 317 12.88 -2.07 4.86
N ARG A 318 12.02 -1.88 3.86
CA ARG A 318 11.58 -0.55 3.43
C ARG A 318 10.39 -0.07 4.26
N PRO A 319 10.16 1.24 4.43
CA PRO A 319 9.05 1.79 5.21
C PRO A 319 7.67 1.27 4.82
N GLU A 320 7.43 0.99 3.53
CA GLU A 320 6.17 0.43 3.03
C GLU A 320 5.83 -0.93 3.65
N SER A 321 6.84 -1.65 4.15
CA SER A 321 6.68 -2.98 4.78
C SER A 321 6.01 -2.91 6.15
N ARG A 322 5.93 -1.73 6.77
CA ARG A 322 5.32 -1.56 8.10
C ARG A 322 3.90 -2.08 8.15
N TYR A 323 3.13 -1.90 7.07
CA TYR A 323 1.74 -2.36 7.00
C TYR A 323 1.64 -3.87 7.25
N GLU A 324 2.30 -4.67 6.43
CA GLU A 324 2.24 -6.14 6.53
C GLU A 324 2.87 -6.67 7.82
N VAL A 325 3.98 -6.05 8.26
CA VAL A 325 4.66 -6.43 9.49
C VAL A 325 3.78 -6.13 10.70
N ASN A 326 3.03 -5.03 10.71
CA ASN A 326 2.08 -4.73 11.77
C ASN A 326 0.87 -5.68 11.75
N SER A 327 0.40 -6.13 10.59
CA SER A 327 -0.62 -7.19 10.52
C SER A 327 -0.14 -8.52 11.15
N LEU A 328 1.16 -8.85 11.00
CA LEU A 328 1.76 -9.97 11.72
C LEU A 328 1.80 -9.74 13.23
N LEU A 329 2.17 -8.54 13.69
CA LEU A 329 2.16 -8.18 15.10
C LEU A 329 0.77 -8.31 15.72
N GLU A 330 -0.26 -7.76 15.06
CA GLU A 330 -1.66 -7.84 15.46
C GLU A 330 -2.11 -9.29 15.59
N MET A 331 -1.85 -10.13 14.58
CA MET A 331 -2.16 -11.55 14.63
C MET A 331 -1.50 -12.26 15.83
N LEU A 332 -0.23 -11.96 16.13
CA LEU A 332 0.48 -12.56 17.25
C LEU A 332 0.00 -12.06 18.62
N ASN A 333 -0.48 -10.82 18.71
CA ASN A 333 -1.08 -10.26 19.93
C ASN A 333 -2.46 -10.85 20.20
N GLU A 334 -3.30 -10.96 19.17
CA GLU A 334 -4.62 -11.59 19.26
C GLU A 334 -4.55 -13.07 19.63
N ASN A 335 -3.46 -13.75 19.24
CA ASN A 335 -3.28 -15.18 19.45
C ASN A 335 -2.04 -15.45 20.29
N PRO A 336 -2.05 -15.24 21.63
CA PRO A 336 -0.87 -15.34 22.48
C PRO A 336 -0.14 -16.69 22.46
N LYS A 337 -0.85 -17.76 22.08
CA LYS A 337 -0.33 -19.12 21.99
C LYS A 337 0.31 -19.45 20.64
N TYR A 338 0.14 -18.59 19.63
CA TYR A 338 0.72 -18.85 18.33
C TYR A 338 2.23 -18.95 18.42
N ARG A 339 2.77 -19.99 17.78
CA ARG A 339 4.18 -20.10 17.46
C ARG A 339 4.34 -20.19 15.96
N ILE A 340 5.24 -19.37 15.44
CA ILE A 340 5.45 -19.24 14.00
C ILE A 340 6.87 -19.58 13.61
N ARG A 341 7.04 -19.93 12.34
CA ARG A 341 8.33 -19.98 11.68
C ARG A 341 8.34 -18.99 10.52
N ILE A 342 9.36 -18.14 10.51
CA ILE A 342 9.57 -17.09 9.53
C ILE A 342 10.57 -17.61 8.50
N HIS A 343 10.12 -17.78 7.27
CA HIS A 343 10.91 -18.31 6.17
C HIS A 343 11.45 -17.18 5.31
N GLY A 344 12.76 -17.12 5.15
CA GLY A 344 13.42 -16.15 4.28
C GLY A 344 13.82 -16.74 2.94
N HIS A 345 13.58 -16.00 1.86
CA HIS A 345 13.94 -16.38 0.48
C HIS A 345 14.70 -15.26 -0.23
N THR A 346 15.51 -15.63 -1.22
CA THR A 346 16.19 -14.70 -2.14
C THR A 346 15.94 -15.08 -3.59
N ASN A 347 16.15 -14.15 -4.50
CA ASN A 347 16.23 -14.48 -5.92
C ASN A 347 17.60 -15.13 -6.21
N GLY A 348 17.63 -16.45 -6.41
CA GLY A 348 18.86 -17.18 -6.71
C GLY A 348 19.82 -17.37 -5.51
N GLY A 349 20.92 -18.07 -5.77
CA GLY A 349 21.84 -18.58 -4.73
C GLY A 349 23.19 -17.85 -4.63
N ALA A 350 23.41 -16.79 -5.41
CA ALA A 350 24.71 -16.10 -5.46
C ALA A 350 25.05 -15.44 -4.12
N ALA A 351 26.34 -15.38 -3.81
CA ALA A 351 26.86 -14.55 -2.74
C ALA A 351 27.02 -13.10 -3.22
N GLY A 352 26.91 -12.15 -2.30
CA GLY A 352 26.95 -10.74 -2.65
C GLY A 352 27.08 -9.84 -1.43
N LYS A 353 27.01 -8.54 -1.69
CA LYS A 353 26.92 -7.50 -0.65
C LYS A 353 25.67 -7.75 0.20
N ILE A 354 25.81 -7.55 1.50
CA ILE A 354 24.72 -7.59 2.47
C ILE A 354 24.82 -6.34 3.34
N ILE A 355 23.80 -5.50 3.27
CA ILE A 355 23.60 -4.35 4.17
C ILE A 355 22.70 -4.81 5.30
N SER A 356 23.25 -4.88 6.51
CA SER A 356 22.56 -5.33 7.71
C SER A 356 22.24 -4.15 8.62
N LYS A 357 21.16 -4.24 9.40
CA LYS A 357 20.88 -3.29 10.47
C LYS A 357 22.05 -3.26 11.46
N GLY A 358 22.45 -2.07 11.93
CA GLY A 358 23.42 -1.95 13.01
C GLY A 358 23.00 -2.72 14.26
N LYS A 359 23.99 -3.23 14.99
CA LYS A 359 23.76 -4.02 16.21
C LYS A 359 22.96 -3.23 17.25
N ASP A 360 23.31 -1.95 17.43
CA ASP A 360 22.70 -1.05 18.42
C ASP A 360 21.64 -0.13 17.81
N SER A 361 21.25 -0.36 16.56
CA SER A 361 20.22 0.44 15.88
C SER A 361 18.82 -0.12 16.16
N ASP A 362 17.84 0.75 16.34
CA ASP A 362 16.40 0.46 16.37
C ASP A 362 15.71 0.75 15.02
N HIS A 363 16.49 1.07 13.98
CA HIS A 363 15.97 1.39 12.65
C HIS A 363 15.73 0.12 11.82
N PHE A 364 14.52 -0.41 11.88
CA PHE A 364 14.13 -1.58 11.10
C PHE A 364 13.81 -1.27 9.63
N PHE A 365 13.45 -0.02 9.34
CA PHE A 365 12.89 0.41 8.05
C PHE A 365 13.72 1.47 7.31
N SER A 366 14.96 1.70 7.74
CA SER A 366 15.81 2.78 7.24
C SER A 366 17.27 2.32 7.14
N LEU A 367 17.99 2.80 6.13
CA LEU A 367 19.42 2.52 5.92
C LEU A 367 20.36 3.29 6.86
N THR A 368 19.84 3.90 7.92
CA THR A 368 20.63 4.62 8.93
C THR A 368 21.31 3.66 9.91
N ASN A 369 22.57 3.94 10.27
CA ASN A 369 23.37 3.12 11.19
C ASN A 369 23.41 1.63 10.76
N THR A 370 23.71 1.40 9.48
CA THR A 370 23.84 0.06 8.90
C THR A 370 25.29 -0.38 8.83
N ASN A 371 25.48 -1.69 8.71
CA ASN A 371 26.78 -2.29 8.47
C ASN A 371 26.78 -2.94 7.09
N GLU A 372 27.86 -2.74 6.34
CA GLU A 372 28.07 -3.45 5.09
C GLU A 372 28.92 -4.70 5.30
N GLY A 373 28.56 -5.76 4.61
CA GLY A 373 29.34 -7.00 4.59
C GLY A 373 29.13 -7.77 3.29
N TYR A 374 29.66 -8.98 3.26
CA TYR A 374 29.53 -9.91 2.15
C TYR A 374 29.04 -11.26 2.68
N GLY A 375 28.21 -11.97 1.92
CA GLY A 375 27.74 -13.28 2.34
C GLY A 375 26.89 -14.02 1.32
N SER A 376 26.53 -15.25 1.68
CA SER A 376 25.70 -16.11 0.84
C SER A 376 24.24 -15.62 0.80
N ALA A 377 23.52 -16.02 -0.26
CA ALA A 377 22.06 -15.90 -0.33
C ALA A 377 21.35 -16.46 0.91
N LYS A 378 21.87 -17.55 1.50
CA LYS A 378 21.31 -18.12 2.73
C LYS A 378 21.48 -17.16 3.92
N LYS A 379 22.63 -16.52 4.07
CA LYS A 379 22.86 -15.48 5.10
C LYS A 379 21.90 -14.31 4.90
N LEU A 380 21.78 -13.77 3.69
CA LEU A 380 20.86 -12.68 3.39
C LEU A 380 19.40 -13.03 3.72
N SER A 381 18.92 -14.21 3.30
CA SER A 381 17.58 -14.66 3.67
C SER A 381 17.37 -14.87 5.17
N SER A 382 18.41 -15.31 5.91
CA SER A 382 18.34 -15.46 7.37
C SER A 382 18.15 -14.10 8.01
N GLU A 383 18.98 -13.12 7.64
CA GLU A 383 18.91 -11.77 8.21
C GLU A 383 17.58 -11.07 7.88
N ARG A 384 17.01 -11.32 6.69
CA ARG A 384 15.68 -10.83 6.32
C ARG A 384 14.54 -11.42 7.14
N ALA A 385 14.64 -12.68 7.54
CA ALA A 385 13.67 -13.29 8.46
C ALA A 385 13.93 -12.86 9.91
N GLU A 386 15.20 -12.72 10.30
CA GLU A 386 15.60 -12.26 11.63
C GLU A 386 15.22 -10.81 11.88
N ILE A 387 15.29 -9.91 10.91
CA ILE A 387 14.91 -8.50 11.13
C ILE A 387 13.42 -8.38 11.48
N ILE A 388 12.56 -9.20 10.87
CA ILE A 388 11.13 -9.25 11.17
C ILE A 388 10.92 -9.81 12.58
N ARG A 389 11.59 -10.92 12.92
CA ARG A 389 11.58 -11.46 14.29
C ARG A 389 12.02 -10.41 15.31
N ASN A 390 13.11 -9.71 15.04
CA ASN A 390 13.67 -8.70 15.94
C ASN A 390 12.73 -7.50 16.09
N TYR A 391 12.04 -7.11 15.01
CA TYR A 391 10.97 -6.12 15.10
C TYR A 391 9.86 -6.61 16.04
N MET A 392 9.35 -7.84 15.87
CA MET A 392 8.33 -8.39 16.78
C MET A 392 8.78 -8.43 18.24
N VAL A 393 10.04 -8.81 18.49
CA VAL A 393 10.62 -8.79 19.85
C VAL A 393 10.68 -7.37 20.41
N ALA A 394 11.07 -6.38 19.61
CA ALA A 394 11.06 -4.98 20.01
C ALA A 394 9.64 -4.46 20.30
N GLN A 395 8.62 -5.06 19.68
CA GLN A 395 7.20 -4.81 19.94
C GLN A 395 6.62 -5.66 21.10
N GLY A 396 7.46 -6.41 21.82
CA GLY A 396 7.06 -7.15 23.02
C GLY A 396 6.62 -8.60 22.80
N ILE A 397 6.74 -9.15 21.58
CA ILE A 397 6.47 -10.57 21.35
C ILE A 397 7.60 -11.43 21.89
N ASP A 398 7.27 -12.44 22.70
CA ASP A 398 8.23 -13.40 23.24
C ASP A 398 9.07 -14.06 22.12
N PRO A 399 10.41 -13.93 22.15
CA PRO A 399 11.30 -14.55 21.17
C PRO A 399 11.14 -16.07 21.01
N ALA A 400 10.63 -16.79 22.02
CA ALA A 400 10.38 -18.23 22.00
C ALA A 400 9.19 -18.64 21.11
N ARG A 401 8.32 -17.67 20.75
CA ARG A 401 7.19 -17.85 19.85
C ARG A 401 7.58 -17.83 18.37
N MET A 402 8.81 -17.47 18.05
CA MET A 402 9.24 -17.24 16.67
C MET A 402 10.56 -17.95 16.35
N GLN A 403 10.54 -18.77 15.30
CA GLN A 403 11.72 -19.41 14.73
C GLN A 403 12.03 -18.81 13.37
N VAL A 404 13.29 -18.83 12.96
CA VAL A 404 13.72 -18.41 11.61
C VAL A 404 14.19 -19.62 10.82
N LYS A 405 13.83 -19.68 9.54
CA LYS A 405 14.33 -20.65 8.57
C LYS A 405 14.73 -19.99 7.27
N ALA A 406 16.01 -20.09 6.92
CA ALA A 406 16.57 -19.45 5.73
C ALA A 406 16.75 -20.45 4.59
N TRP A 407 16.18 -20.16 3.43
CA TRP A 407 16.28 -21.00 2.23
C TRP A 407 17.32 -20.50 1.21
N GLY A 408 17.71 -19.23 1.27
CA GLY A 408 18.35 -18.54 0.15
C GLY A 408 17.52 -18.71 -1.13
N GLY A 409 18.18 -18.96 -2.26
CA GLY A 409 17.52 -19.20 -3.55
C GLY A 409 17.08 -20.64 -3.82
N LYS A 410 17.02 -21.53 -2.81
CA LYS A 410 16.71 -22.96 -3.04
C LYS A 410 15.24 -23.27 -3.29
N LYS A 411 14.33 -22.32 -2.99
CA LYS A 411 12.88 -22.46 -3.15
C LYS A 411 12.30 -21.28 -3.94
N PRO A 412 12.71 -21.11 -5.21
CA PRO A 412 12.16 -20.07 -6.07
C PRO A 412 10.69 -20.39 -6.42
N ILE A 413 9.86 -19.36 -6.55
CA ILE A 413 8.52 -19.44 -7.16
C ILE A 413 8.67 -19.39 -8.68
N HIS A 414 9.53 -18.49 -9.17
CA HIS A 414 9.81 -18.29 -10.59
C HIS A 414 11.29 -18.52 -10.89
N ASP A 415 11.63 -18.80 -12.15
CA ASP A 415 13.04 -18.77 -12.56
C ASP A 415 13.70 -17.42 -12.18
N LYS A 416 15.00 -17.45 -11.86
CA LYS A 416 15.72 -16.26 -11.36
C LYS A 416 15.81 -15.10 -12.36
N HIS A 417 15.62 -15.38 -13.65
CA HIS A 417 15.61 -14.40 -14.73
C HIS A 417 14.20 -14.09 -15.25
N HIS A 418 13.16 -14.68 -14.65
CA HIS A 418 11.78 -14.41 -15.01
C HIS A 418 11.40 -12.94 -14.74
N SER A 419 10.46 -12.39 -15.52
CA SER A 419 9.96 -11.02 -15.30
C SER A 419 9.35 -10.79 -13.92
N ARG A 420 8.87 -11.87 -13.28
CA ARG A 420 8.33 -11.90 -11.91
C ARG A 420 9.32 -12.42 -10.85
N ALA A 421 10.61 -12.54 -11.18
CA ALA A 421 11.63 -13.08 -10.27
C ALA A 421 11.75 -12.29 -8.95
N GLN A 422 11.29 -11.04 -8.91
CA GLN A 422 11.20 -10.27 -7.68
C GLN A 422 10.34 -10.95 -6.61
N GLU A 423 9.31 -11.71 -6.98
CA GLU A 423 8.46 -12.48 -6.05
C GLU A 423 9.23 -13.62 -5.35
N ASN A 424 10.41 -14.01 -5.86
CA ASN A 424 11.29 -14.93 -5.15
C ASN A 424 11.87 -14.31 -3.88
N VAL A 425 12.03 -12.98 -3.86
CA VAL A 425 12.45 -12.22 -2.67
C VAL A 425 11.22 -11.99 -1.80
N ARG A 426 10.96 -12.97 -0.93
CA ARG A 426 9.76 -12.97 -0.07
C ARG A 426 10.06 -13.52 1.31
N VAL A 427 9.12 -13.29 2.20
CA VAL A 427 9.05 -13.94 3.51
C VAL A 427 7.74 -14.70 3.62
N GLU A 428 7.78 -15.89 4.19
CA GLU A 428 6.60 -16.70 4.48
C GLU A 428 6.49 -16.94 5.99
N ILE A 429 5.27 -16.99 6.50
CA ILE A 429 4.96 -17.26 7.90
C ILE A 429 4.22 -18.59 7.96
N GLU A 430 4.87 -19.59 8.56
CA GLU A 430 4.28 -20.90 8.85
C GLU A 430 3.76 -20.89 10.29
N ILE A 431 2.51 -21.29 10.51
CA ILE A 431 1.96 -21.50 11.85
C ILE A 431 2.38 -22.90 12.34
N VAL A 432 3.17 -22.95 13.41
CA VAL A 432 3.71 -24.19 13.98
C VAL A 432 2.84 -24.70 15.14
N GLU A 433 2.18 -23.79 15.85
CA GLU A 433 1.29 -24.05 16.97
C GLU A 433 0.22 -22.95 17.01
N ASP A 434 -1.05 -23.32 17.26
CA ASP A 434 -2.21 -22.42 17.19
C ASP A 434 -3.17 -22.50 18.38
N LYS A 435 -2.93 -23.36 19.38
CA LYS A 435 -3.84 -23.61 20.51
C LYS A 435 -3.16 -23.93 21.83
#